data_AF-A0A7X5D122-F1
#
_entry.id   AF-A0A7X5D122-F1
#
_cell.length_a   1.000
_cell.length_b   1.000
_cell.length_c   1.000
_cell.angle_alpha   90.00
_cell.angle_beta   90.00
_cell.angle_gamma   90.00
#
_symmetry.space_group_name_H-M   'P 1'
#
loop_
_entity.id
_entity.type
_entity.pdbx_description
1 polymer ?
#
loop_
_entity_poly.entity_id
_entity_poly.type
_entity_poly.pdbx_seq_one_letter_code
_entity_poly.pdbx_strand_id
1 'polypeptide(L)'
;MGKVKGKKKNKRPEYVVICREFNRAEARIEISVIDSGVTDHLMNNLIKMHLRDPHKRYFLTLKKDYQVYGAAWKKQIETMSIKNNKRIVELGVDLE
;
A
#
# COMPACT_ATOMS: atom_id res chain seq x y z
N MET A 1 -39.58 -13.76 20.70
CA MET A 1 -38.25 -13.14 20.87
C MET A 1 -37.58 -13.02 19.50
N GLY A 2 -37.58 -11.83 18.91
CA GLY A 2 -37.08 -11.60 17.54
C GLY A 2 -35.55 -11.60 17.49
N LYS A 3 -34.96 -12.48 16.69
CA LYS A 3 -33.52 -12.45 16.37
C LYS A 3 -33.24 -11.22 15.49
N VAL A 4 -32.65 -10.18 16.08
CA VAL A 4 -32.15 -9.03 15.34
C VAL A 4 -30.94 -9.49 14.52
N LYS A 5 -31.14 -9.75 13.22
CA LYS A 5 -30.04 -9.93 12.26
C LYS A 5 -29.24 -8.63 12.24
N GLY A 6 -28.09 -8.61 12.92
CA GLY A 6 -27.16 -7.50 12.87
C GLY A 6 -26.79 -7.21 11.41
N LYS A 7 -27.26 -6.08 10.88
CA LYS A 7 -26.83 -5.56 9.58
C LYS A 7 -25.30 -5.43 9.64
N LYS A 8 -24.57 -6.31 8.94
CA LYS A 8 -23.15 -6.10 8.64
C LYS A 8 -23.08 -4.74 7.94
N LYS A 9 -22.64 -3.69 8.65
CA LYS A 9 -22.32 -2.41 8.03
C LYS A 9 -21.28 -2.71 6.96
N ASN A 10 -21.59 -2.42 5.70
CA ASN A 10 -20.61 -2.40 4.60
C ASN A 10 -19.55 -1.36 4.96
N LYS A 11 -18.58 -1.72 5.80
CA LYS A 11 -17.39 -0.93 6.00
C LYS A 11 -16.68 -0.89 4.66
N ARG A 12 -16.54 0.31 4.10
CA ARG A 12 -15.67 0.51 2.93
C ARG A 12 -14.31 -0.10 3.25
N PRO A 13 -13.67 -0.80 2.30
CA PRO A 13 -12.34 -1.33 2.51
C PRO A 13 -11.40 -0.18 2.92
N GLU A 14 -10.72 -0.36 4.04
CA GLU A 14 -9.65 0.53 4.47
C GLU A 14 -8.35 0.06 3.82
N TYR A 15 -7.64 0.99 3.20
CA TYR A 15 -6.38 0.72 2.51
C TYR A 15 -5.19 1.29 3.28
N VAL A 16 -4.03 0.71 3.02
CA VAL A 16 -2.73 1.17 3.50
C VAL A 16 -1.81 1.27 2.28
N VAL A 17 -1.02 2.34 2.23
CA VAL A 17 0.05 2.49 1.25
C VAL A 17 1.40 2.35 1.96
N ILE A 18 2.25 1.47 1.44
CA ILE A 18 3.66 1.39 1.83
C ILE A 18 4.45 2.15 0.75
N CYS A 19 5.15 3.20 1.17
CA CYS A 19 5.99 4.01 0.29
C CYS A 19 7.44 3.56 0.41
N ARG A 20 8.11 3.43 -0.73
CA ARG A 20 9.53 3.14 -0.84
C ARG A 20 10.16 4.25 -1.66
N GLU A 21 10.95 5.09 -1.01
CA GLU A 21 11.62 6.22 -1.66
C GLU A 21 13.12 6.20 -1.37
N PHE A 22 13.95 6.53 -2.36
CA PHE A 22 15.39 6.68 -2.15
C PHE A 22 15.69 8.07 -1.59
N ASN A 23 16.12 8.14 -0.34
CA ASN A 23 16.54 9.36 0.31
C ASN A 23 17.98 9.68 -0.15
N ARG A 24 18.09 10.65 -1.07
CA ARG A 24 19.39 11.04 -1.66
C ARG A 24 20.35 11.65 -0.64
N ALA A 25 19.84 12.33 0.39
CA ALA A 25 20.68 12.98 1.39
C ALA A 25 21.38 11.95 2.28
N GLU A 26 20.69 10.86 2.62
CA GLU A 26 21.20 9.80 3.49
C GLU A 26 21.70 8.57 2.71
N ALA A 27 21.65 8.63 1.37
CA ALA A 27 22.03 7.54 0.45
C ALA A 27 21.41 6.18 0.81
N ARG A 28 20.16 6.18 1.32
CA ARG A 28 19.45 4.97 1.76
C ARG A 28 18.01 4.91 1.27
N ILE A 29 17.45 3.71 1.26
CA ILE A 29 16.02 3.51 1.02
C ILE A 29 15.27 3.82 2.31
N GLU A 30 14.22 4.62 2.19
CA GLU A 30 13.31 4.96 3.28
C GLU A 30 11.95 4.30 3.03
N ILE A 31 11.40 3.67 4.08
CA ILE A 31 10.09 3.06 4.07
C ILE A 31 9.17 3.85 4.98
N SER A 32 8.11 4.43 4.41
CA SER A 32 7.05 5.10 5.15
C SER A 32 5.70 4.45 4.87
N VAL A 33 4.71 4.70 5.72
CA VAL A 33 3.39 4.09 5.61
C VAL A 33 2.30 5.12 5.82
N ILE A 34 1.32 5.10 4.92
CA ILE A 34 0.09 5.88 5.00
C ILE A 34 -1.04 4.92 5.34
N ASP A 35 -1.50 4.94 6.59
CA ASP A 35 -2.51 4.01 7.12
C ASP A 35 -3.88 4.65 7.38
N SER A 36 -4.01 5.93 7.02
CA SER A 36 -5.20 6.76 7.14
C SER A 36 -5.26 7.73 5.96
N GLY A 37 -6.48 8.18 5.60
CA GLY A 37 -6.67 9.14 4.51
C GLY A 37 -6.34 8.61 3.10
N VAL A 38 -6.24 7.29 2.91
CA VAL A 38 -6.03 6.70 1.59
C VAL A 38 -7.29 6.85 0.74
N THR A 39 -7.23 7.77 -0.23
CA THR A 39 -8.31 8.12 -1.15
C THR A 39 -7.89 7.87 -2.60
N ASP A 40 -8.86 7.80 -3.51
CA ASP A 40 -8.57 7.68 -4.95
C ASP A 40 -7.72 8.85 -5.47
N HIS A 41 -7.93 10.06 -4.93
CA HIS A 41 -7.12 11.21 -5.25
C HIS A 41 -5.65 11.04 -4.84
N LEU A 42 -5.41 10.53 -3.62
CA LEU A 42 -4.05 10.21 -3.16
C LEU A 42 -3.41 9.15 -4.06
N MET A 43 -4.12 8.05 -4.35
CA MET A 43 -3.60 6.96 -5.19
C MET A 43 -3.23 7.45 -6.59
N ASN A 44 -4.07 8.28 -7.22
CA ASN A 44 -3.77 8.88 -8.52
C ASN A 44 -2.52 9.79 -8.49
N ASN A 45 -2.31 10.53 -7.41
CA ASN A 45 -1.11 11.36 -7.25
C ASN A 45 0.14 10.50 -7.06
N LEU A 46 0.07 9.41 -6.29
CA LEU A 46 1.16 8.45 -6.12
C LEU A 46 1.56 7.81 -7.46
N ILE A 47 0.59 7.39 -8.27
CA ILE A 47 0.84 6.86 -9.62
C ILE A 47 1.57 7.90 -10.48
N LYS A 48 1.10 9.15 -10.50
CA LYS A 48 1.76 10.24 -11.23
C LYS A 48 3.19 10.50 -10.75
N MET A 49 3.43 10.40 -9.44
CA MET A 49 4.78 10.56 -8.88
C MET A 49 5.70 9.41 -9.30
N HIS A 50 5.21 8.17 -9.30
CA HIS A 50 5.96 7.01 -9.77
C HIS A 50 6.35 7.15 -11.25
N LEU A 51 5.42 7.59 -12.10
CA LEU A 51 5.69 7.81 -13.53
C LEU A 51 6.74 8.91 -13.79
N ARG A 52 6.89 9.88 -12.88
CA ARG A 52 7.91 10.93 -12.97
C ARG A 52 9.26 10.49 -12.40
N ASP A 53 9.25 9.67 -11.35
CA ASP A 53 10.45 9.15 -10.69
C ASP A 53 10.27 7.67 -10.34
N PRO A 54 10.80 6.75 -11.17
CA PRO A 54 10.71 5.31 -10.94
C PRO A 54 11.41 4.80 -9.67
N HIS A 55 12.24 5.64 -9.03
CA HIS A 55 12.83 5.30 -7.72
C HIS A 55 11.84 5.48 -6.57
N LYS A 56 10.72 6.18 -6.79
CA LYS A 56 9.60 6.26 -5.86
C LYS A 56 8.57 5.20 -6.20
N ARG A 57 8.42 4.21 -5.32
CA ARG A 57 7.51 3.08 -5.53
C ARG A 57 6.50 3.03 -4.40
N TYR A 58 5.25 2.77 -4.74
CA TYR A 58 4.15 2.79 -3.80
C TYR A 58 3.36 1.50 -3.92
N PHE A 59 3.06 0.88 -2.79
CA PHE A 59 2.39 -0.42 -2.74
C PHE A 59 1.09 -0.31 -1.96
N LEU A 60 -0.03 -0.66 -2.60
CA LEU A 60 -1.37 -0.61 -2.03
C LEU A 60 -1.75 -1.99 -1.49
N THR A 61 -2.29 -2.03 -0.28
CA THR A 61 -2.87 -3.24 0.31
C THR A 61 -4.08 -2.91 1.19
N LEU A 62 -4.87 -3.92 1.53
CA LEU A 62 -5.94 -3.78 2.50
C LEU A 62 -5.35 -3.70 3.91
N LYS A 63 -5.93 -2.82 4.74
CA LYS A 63 -5.49 -2.62 6.13
C LYS A 63 -5.48 -3.90 6.95
N LYS A 64 -6.47 -4.78 6.75
CA LYS A 64 -6.52 -6.10 7.39
C LYS A 64 -5.33 -6.99 7.05
N ASP A 65 -4.84 -6.93 5.81
CA ASP A 65 -3.72 -7.76 5.37
C ASP A 65 -2.40 -7.13 5.84
N TYR A 66 -2.30 -5.79 5.81
CA TYR A 66 -1.17 -5.07 6.39
C TYR A 66 -0.98 -5.36 7.89
N GLN A 67 -2.07 -5.50 8.66
CA GLN A 67 -1.98 -5.87 10.09
C GLN A 67 -1.33 -7.24 10.32
N VAL A 68 -1.43 -8.16 9.36
CA VAL A 68 -0.87 -9.52 9.46
C VAL A 68 0.53 -9.59 8.84
N TYR A 69 0.73 -8.98 7.67
CA TYR A 69 1.94 -9.14 6.86
C TYR A 69 2.83 -7.88 6.78
N GLY A 70 2.40 -6.75 7.35
CA GLY A 70 3.03 -5.45 7.15
C GLY A 70 4.53 -5.41 7.46
N ALA A 71 4.96 -6.06 8.55
CA ALA A 71 6.38 -6.16 8.90
C ALA A 71 7.19 -6.92 7.84
N ALA A 72 6.67 -8.04 7.33
CA ALA A 72 7.32 -8.82 6.28
C ALA A 72 7.34 -8.04 4.95
N TRP A 73 6.23 -7.39 4.59
CA TRP A 73 6.15 -6.60 3.37
C TRP A 73 7.06 -5.40 3.37
N LYS A 74 7.21 -4.66 4.48
CA LYS A 74 8.18 -3.55 4.56
C LYS A 74 9.58 -4.01 4.19
N LYS A 75 10.05 -5.11 4.80
CA LYS A 75 11.37 -5.68 4.53
C LYS A 75 11.52 -6.16 3.08
N GLN A 76 10.49 -6.83 2.55
CA GLN A 76 10.50 -7.32 1.16
C GLN A 76 10.44 -6.18 0.13
N ILE A 77 9.72 -5.10 0.42
CA ILE A 77 9.62 -3.92 -0.44
C ILE A 77 10.93 -3.14 -0.41
N GLU A 78 11.53 -2.98 0.78
CA GLU A 78 12.85 -2.33 0.95
C GLU A 78 13.89 -2.98 0.02
N THR A 79 13.96 -4.32 0.04
CA THR A 79 14.89 -5.12 -0.78
C THR A 79 14.38 -5.44 -2.19
N MET A 80 13.19 -4.95 -2.58
CA MET A 80 12.54 -5.27 -3.87
C MET A 80 12.36 -6.79 -4.13
N SER A 81 12.23 -7.58 -3.08
CA SER A 81 12.05 -9.03 -3.15
C SER A 81 10.58 -9.48 -3.19
N ILE A 82 9.63 -8.54 -3.18
CA ILE A 82 8.20 -8.86 -3.24
C ILE A 82 7.81 -9.31 -4.65
N LYS A 83 7.32 -10.54 -4.80
CA LYS A 83 6.93 -11.14 -6.08
C LYS A 83 5.63 -11.93 -5.95
N ASN A 84 4.78 -11.89 -6.97
CA ASN A 84 3.54 -12.68 -7.11
C ASN A 84 2.60 -12.67 -5.87
N ASN A 85 2.45 -11.52 -5.21
CA ASN A 85 1.58 -11.42 -4.04
C ASN A 85 0.22 -10.80 -4.40
N LYS A 86 -0.84 -11.62 -4.44
CA LYS A 86 -2.21 -11.18 -4.80
C LYS A 86 -2.84 -10.17 -3.84
N ARG A 87 -2.23 -9.90 -2.69
CA ARG A 87 -2.80 -9.04 -1.61
C ARG A 87 -2.19 -7.65 -1.56
N ILE A 88 -1.20 -7.38 -2.41
CA ILE A 88 -0.49 -6.10 -2.45
C ILE A 88 -0.11 -5.80 -3.89
N VAL A 89 -0.35 -4.56 -4.32
CA VAL A 89 -0.21 -4.14 -5.71
C VAL A 89 0.72 -2.94 -5.76
N GLU A 90 1.70 -2.95 -6.67
CA GLU A 90 2.53 -1.78 -6.97
C GLU A 90 1.71 -0.80 -7.82
N LEU A 91 1.60 0.45 -7.37
CA LEU A 91 0.85 1.49 -8.06
C LEU A 91 1.65 2.05 -9.23
N GLY A 92 1.03 2.11 -10.41
CA GLY A 92 1.62 2.72 -11.60
C GLY A 92 2.47 1.78 -12.45
N VAL A 93 2.46 0.48 -12.15
CA VAL A 93 3.03 -0.58 -12.99
C VAL A 93 1.90 -1.21 -13.80
N ASP A 94 2.14 -1.45 -15.10
CA ASP A 94 1.21 -2.23 -15.92
C ASP A 94 1.14 -3.67 -15.42
N LEU A 95 -0.08 -4.13 -15.14
CA LEU A 95 -0.34 -5.52 -14.83
C LEU A 95 -0.43 -6.26 -16.18
N GLU A 96 0.69 -6.80 -16.66
CA GLU A 96 0.69 -7.75 -17.79
C GLU A 96 -0.10 -9.03 -17.48
#